data_AF-A0A0G4NSS5-F1
#
_entry.id   AF-A0A0G4NSS5-F1
#
_cell.length_a   1.000
_cell.length_b   1.000
_cell.length_c   1.000
_cell.angle_alpha   90.00
_cell.angle_beta   90.00
_cell.angle_gamma   90.00
#
_symmetry.space_group_name_H-M   'P 1'
#
loop_
_entity.id
_entity.type
_entity.pdbx_description
1 polymer ?
#
loop_
_entity_poly.entity_id
_entity_poly.type
_entity_poly.pdbx_seq_one_letter_code
_entity_poly.pdbx_strand_id
1 'polypeptide(L)'
;MATDRTVRSALIVVDMQEDFCPPHGSLAVQGGRDIASIINTLLAKPGFVARILTKDYHPMDHISFASNHPGPDNQPFSSFVAMNNPALGKESETKQQQLWPVHCVADTSGAEIIPEIDISTEHLVVHKGMRPEVEMYSVFADAFGNCDHGTNAHSVSIDVAAALKSQGVTDVFVVGLAGDYCVKATALDAAKVGFNSWVIEEGTKCVVPAGWDAVKGELETAGVSIISMNDSIIRELRPSMPPISTLDEKPTDADADADAALHFHNHSVPSKPLPYWLVNVPRSQWTAECPSFLRDQSLKNIRCLSTPDHLYTRQDWEQVKEITSTNRIDRFQRVPSELRKYLEYMAHIKAEYTSVMRFVVKERLGWGDGNWEDVKPRGGPFEYEEDIRIIYNDWPYGVDKDIIHLVVWTKFELEDDPTTDDLTASARAAIESYVQDTFCSRVPPEQVVWFKNWKSLKSVPGIEHFHVMLHRPDMAFVREITRGDVPLIERL
;
A
#
# COMPACT_ATOMS: atom_id res chain seq x y z
N MET A 1 -30.71 40.13 -8.06
CA MET A 1 -31.05 38.70 -7.91
C MET A 1 -29.73 37.97 -7.81
N ALA A 2 -29.31 37.59 -6.60
CA ALA A 2 -28.12 36.77 -6.41
C ALA A 2 -28.45 35.38 -6.97
N THR A 3 -27.77 34.98 -8.03
CA THR A 3 -27.86 33.63 -8.58
C THR A 3 -27.44 32.66 -7.49
N ASP A 4 -28.37 31.81 -7.07
CA ASP A 4 -28.17 30.68 -6.16
C ASP A 4 -27.10 29.76 -6.77
N ARG A 5 -25.84 30.03 -6.45
CA ARG A 5 -24.70 29.25 -6.93
C ARG A 5 -24.60 28.08 -5.96
N THR A 6 -25.21 26.96 -6.33
CA THR A 6 -25.13 25.72 -5.55
C THR A 6 -23.67 25.32 -5.39
N VAL A 7 -23.13 25.53 -4.20
CA VAL A 7 -21.77 25.14 -3.82
C VAL A 7 -21.65 23.62 -3.95
N ARG A 8 -20.69 23.15 -4.76
CA ARG A 8 -20.36 21.73 -4.90
C ARG A 8 -18.89 21.55 -4.57
N SER A 9 -18.64 20.88 -3.46
CA SER A 9 -17.30 20.81 -2.86
C SER A 9 -16.62 19.48 -3.12
N ALA A 10 -15.32 19.52 -3.41
CA ALA A 10 -14.45 18.35 -3.45
C ALA A 10 -13.39 18.42 -2.35
N LEU A 11 -13.02 17.26 -1.81
CA LEU A 11 -11.86 17.11 -0.93
C LEU A 11 -10.71 16.50 -1.72
N ILE A 12 -9.53 17.13 -1.66
CA ILE A 12 -8.28 16.62 -2.23
C ILE A 12 -7.34 16.30 -1.07
N VAL A 13 -7.04 15.01 -0.89
CA VAL A 13 -6.08 14.50 0.08
C VAL A 13 -4.77 14.27 -0.63
N VAL A 14 -3.77 15.07 -0.27
CA VAL A 14 -2.50 15.12 -0.97
C VAL A 14 -1.50 14.18 -0.30
N ASP A 15 -1.01 13.21 -1.07
CA ASP A 15 0.22 12.46 -0.83
C ASP A 15 0.38 11.89 0.60
N MET A 16 -0.69 11.30 1.14
CA MET A 16 -0.64 10.59 2.42
C MET A 16 0.01 9.21 2.24
N GLN A 17 1.29 9.19 1.85
CA GLN A 17 2.03 7.99 1.45
C GLN A 17 3.07 7.59 2.50
N GLU A 18 3.48 6.31 2.47
CA GLU A 18 4.46 5.72 3.37
C GLU A 18 5.78 6.50 3.40
N ASP A 19 6.31 6.91 2.24
CA ASP A 19 7.60 7.64 2.17
C ASP A 19 7.55 9.03 2.79
N PHE A 20 6.37 9.64 2.90
CA PHE A 20 6.18 10.93 3.56
C PHE A 20 5.86 10.79 5.05
N CYS A 21 5.79 9.58 5.59
CA CYS A 21 5.37 9.34 6.97
C CYS A 21 6.42 8.61 7.80
N PRO A 22 6.67 9.04 9.06
CA PRO A 22 7.49 8.25 9.98
C PRO A 22 6.80 6.92 10.29
N PRO A 23 7.54 5.91 10.80
CA PRO A 23 8.95 5.95 11.17
C PRO A 23 9.92 5.60 10.04
N HIS A 24 9.45 5.19 8.86
CA HIS A 24 10.28 4.57 7.83
C HIS A 24 10.33 5.32 6.50
N GLY A 25 9.53 6.37 6.34
CA GLY A 25 9.47 7.07 5.06
C GLY A 25 10.78 7.77 4.70
N SER A 26 11.23 7.59 3.45
CA SER A 26 12.51 8.15 2.97
C SER A 26 12.53 9.69 2.91
N LEU A 27 11.36 10.32 2.89
CA LEU A 27 11.15 11.76 2.92
C LEU A 27 10.11 12.12 3.99
N ALA A 28 10.22 11.47 5.16
CA ALA A 28 9.21 11.59 6.22
C ALA A 28 9.01 13.02 6.74
N VAL A 29 7.76 13.46 6.74
CA VAL A 29 7.30 14.68 7.39
C VAL A 29 6.96 14.38 8.85
N GLN A 30 7.60 15.07 9.78
CA GLN A 30 7.40 14.85 11.21
C GLN A 30 5.93 15.06 11.61
N GLY A 31 5.33 14.05 12.26
CA GLY A 31 3.92 14.07 12.65
C GLY A 31 2.94 13.90 11.48
N GLY A 32 3.41 13.46 10.30
CA GLY A 32 2.58 13.27 9.11
C GLY A 32 1.42 12.30 9.32
N ARG A 33 1.58 11.25 10.14
CA ARG A 33 0.47 10.32 10.45
C ARG A 33 -0.58 10.92 11.40
N ASP A 34 -0.24 11.93 12.19
CA ASP A 34 -1.14 12.48 13.22
C ASP A 34 -2.40 13.13 12.61
N ILE A 35 -2.29 13.59 11.36
CA ILE A 35 -3.40 14.23 10.62
C ILE A 35 -4.36 13.23 9.98
N ALA A 36 -4.06 11.91 9.99
CA ALA A 36 -4.90 10.90 9.35
C ALA A 36 -6.32 10.86 9.94
N SER A 37 -6.47 10.98 11.26
CA SER A 37 -7.79 11.01 11.92
C SER A 37 -8.65 12.21 11.49
N ILE A 38 -8.02 13.37 11.26
CA ILE A 38 -8.67 14.59 10.79
C ILE A 38 -9.10 14.41 9.33
N ILE A 39 -8.20 13.87 8.50
CA ILE A 39 -8.48 13.58 7.09
C ILE A 39 -9.64 12.60 6.96
N ASN A 40 -9.67 11.51 7.74
CA ASN A 40 -10.77 10.55 7.73
C ASN A 40 -12.10 11.17 8.16
N THR A 41 -12.07 12.07 9.13
CA THR A 41 -13.26 12.84 9.54
C THR A 41 -13.81 13.69 8.39
N LEU A 42 -12.93 14.24 7.55
CA LEU A 42 -13.30 15.01 6.36
C LEU A 42 -13.77 14.10 5.22
N LEU A 43 -13.09 12.99 4.95
CA LEU A 43 -13.48 11.99 3.96
C LEU A 43 -14.89 11.45 4.25
N ALA A 44 -15.23 11.21 5.51
CA ALA A 44 -16.55 10.77 5.93
C ALA A 44 -17.67 11.83 5.75
N LYS A 45 -17.35 13.09 5.44
CA LYS A 45 -18.39 14.13 5.29
C LYS A 45 -19.16 13.96 3.98
N PRO A 46 -20.50 13.80 4.03
CA PRO A 46 -21.32 13.57 2.83
C PRO A 46 -21.45 14.81 1.94
N GLY A 47 -21.11 16.00 2.44
CA GLY A 47 -21.17 17.23 1.65
C GLY A 47 -20.03 17.40 0.64
N PHE A 48 -18.98 16.56 0.70
CA PHE A 48 -18.03 16.44 -0.39
C PHE A 48 -18.60 15.51 -1.47
N VAL A 49 -18.89 16.08 -2.63
CA VAL A 49 -19.45 15.34 -3.78
C VAL A 49 -18.37 14.59 -4.55
N ALA A 50 -17.10 14.97 -4.38
CA ALA A 50 -15.95 14.28 -4.94
C ALA A 50 -14.82 14.19 -3.90
N ARG A 51 -14.08 13.07 -3.92
CA ARG A 51 -12.90 12.82 -3.10
C ARG A 51 -11.76 12.41 -4.01
N ILE A 52 -10.63 13.10 -3.92
CA ILE A 52 -9.42 12.80 -4.68
C ILE A 52 -8.33 12.43 -3.68
N LEU A 53 -7.67 11.30 -3.89
CA LEU A 53 -6.40 10.97 -3.22
C LEU A 53 -5.29 11.12 -4.25
N THR A 54 -4.25 11.90 -3.95
CA THR A 54 -3.09 11.98 -4.84
C THR A 54 -1.96 11.09 -4.33
N LYS A 55 -1.16 10.58 -5.27
CA LYS A 55 0.07 9.85 -5.01
C LYS A 55 1.18 10.50 -5.83
N ASP A 56 2.27 10.92 -5.19
CA ASP A 56 3.55 10.99 -5.90
C ASP A 56 3.91 9.59 -6.38
N TYR A 57 4.33 9.49 -7.63
CA TYR A 57 4.46 8.21 -8.30
C TYR A 57 5.57 8.29 -9.34
N HIS A 58 6.79 8.41 -8.84
CA HIS A 58 7.96 8.75 -9.63
C HIS A 58 8.59 7.51 -10.28
N PRO A 59 9.12 7.63 -11.50
CA PRO A 59 10.06 6.63 -12.00
C PRO A 59 11.38 6.72 -11.22
N MET A 60 12.15 5.63 -11.18
CA MET A 60 13.41 5.57 -10.41
C MET A 60 14.47 6.59 -10.91
N ASP A 61 14.42 6.97 -12.18
CA ASP A 61 15.31 7.93 -12.83
C ASP A 61 14.76 9.38 -12.80
N HIS A 62 13.78 9.68 -11.94
CA HIS A 62 13.19 11.02 -11.84
C HIS A 62 14.22 12.11 -11.50
N ILE A 63 14.08 13.28 -12.14
CA ILE A 63 14.99 14.43 -12.04
C ILE A 63 15.06 15.01 -10.64
N SER A 64 14.03 14.82 -9.81
CA SER A 64 14.04 15.36 -8.45
C SER A 64 14.91 14.53 -7.49
N PHE A 65 15.34 13.32 -7.85
CA PHE A 65 16.13 12.49 -6.95
C PHE A 65 17.62 12.82 -7.02
N ALA A 66 18.20 13.09 -5.87
CA ALA A 66 19.60 13.43 -5.73
C ALA A 66 20.54 12.34 -6.28
N SER A 67 20.17 11.06 -6.12
CA SER A 67 20.94 9.92 -6.64
C SER A 67 21.12 9.90 -8.16
N ASN A 68 20.26 10.61 -8.91
CA ASN A 68 20.29 10.65 -10.37
C ASN A 68 21.20 11.76 -10.92
N HIS A 69 21.86 12.51 -10.04
CA HIS A 69 22.76 13.61 -10.42
C HIS A 69 24.20 13.33 -10.01
N PRO A 70 25.18 13.77 -10.81
CA PRO A 70 26.59 13.61 -10.48
C PRO A 70 26.97 14.45 -9.27
N GLY A 71 27.76 13.88 -8.37
CA GLY A 71 28.39 14.64 -7.29
C GLY A 71 29.40 15.67 -7.81
N PRO A 72 29.67 16.75 -7.05
CA PRO A 72 29.29 16.96 -5.65
C PRO A 72 27.90 17.60 -5.45
N ASP A 73 27.25 18.10 -6.51
CA ASP A 73 26.01 18.88 -6.43
C ASP A 73 24.75 17.98 -6.42
N ASN A 74 24.80 16.91 -5.64
CA ASN A 74 23.77 15.87 -5.59
C ASN A 74 23.34 15.53 -4.15
N GLN A 75 23.33 16.54 -3.27
CA GLN A 75 22.95 16.38 -1.87
C GLN A 75 21.45 16.65 -1.69
N PRO A 76 20.68 15.69 -1.12
CA PRO A 76 19.29 15.92 -0.76
C PRO A 76 19.11 17.19 0.07
N PHE A 77 17.95 17.84 -0.08
CA PHE A 77 17.52 19.06 0.62
C PHE A 77 18.32 20.33 0.34
N SER A 78 19.48 20.25 -0.30
CA SER A 78 20.41 21.38 -0.41
C SER A 78 20.88 21.66 -1.83
N SER A 79 21.02 20.63 -2.66
CA SER A 79 21.39 20.80 -4.06
C SER A 79 20.19 21.13 -4.95
N PHE A 80 20.48 21.82 -6.05
CA PHE A 80 19.51 22.21 -7.06
C PHE A 80 20.04 21.89 -8.45
N VAL A 81 19.14 21.53 -9.35
CA VAL A 81 19.45 21.29 -10.76
C VAL A 81 18.53 22.11 -11.66
N ALA A 82 19.04 22.48 -12.84
CA ALA A 82 18.21 23.13 -13.84
C ALA A 82 17.36 22.09 -14.56
N MET A 83 16.06 22.36 -14.61
CA MET A 83 15.05 21.60 -15.34
C MET A 83 14.55 22.46 -16.50
N ASN A 84 14.17 21.83 -17.61
CA ASN A 84 13.63 22.52 -18.80
C ASN A 84 12.11 22.40 -18.86
N ASN A 85 11.46 23.41 -19.42
CA ASN A 85 10.01 23.39 -19.58
C ASN A 85 9.60 22.30 -20.60
N PRO A 86 8.71 21.35 -20.21
CA PRO A 86 8.28 20.28 -21.09
C PRO A 86 7.32 20.72 -22.21
N ALA A 87 6.78 21.93 -22.15
CA ALA A 87 5.82 22.43 -23.12
C ALA A 87 6.48 22.75 -24.47
N LEU A 88 5.82 22.35 -25.55
CA LEU A 88 6.29 22.57 -26.91
C LEU A 88 6.52 24.06 -27.20
N GLY A 89 7.72 24.40 -27.65
CA GLY A 89 8.13 25.77 -27.96
C GLY A 89 8.58 26.61 -26.76
N LYS A 90 8.65 26.02 -25.56
CA LYS A 90 9.15 26.68 -24.34
C LYS A 90 10.41 26.03 -23.78
N GLU A 91 11.05 25.13 -24.51
CA GLU A 91 12.13 24.26 -24.02
C GLU A 91 13.37 25.04 -23.52
N SER A 92 13.52 26.32 -23.91
CA SER A 92 14.55 27.22 -23.40
C SER A 92 14.26 27.80 -22.00
N GLU A 93 13.03 27.70 -21.51
CA GLU A 93 12.67 28.14 -20.17
C GLU A 93 13.17 27.12 -19.15
N THR A 94 13.92 27.58 -18.16
CA THR A 94 14.49 26.72 -17.12
C THR A 94 14.01 27.13 -15.72
N LYS A 95 13.84 26.15 -14.83
CA LYS A 95 13.62 26.38 -13.39
C LYS A 95 14.59 25.54 -12.56
N GLN A 96 14.90 26.01 -11.37
CA GLN A 96 15.68 25.26 -10.40
C GLN A 96 14.78 24.25 -9.69
N GLN A 97 15.19 22.99 -9.68
CA GLN A 97 14.56 21.89 -8.97
C GLN A 97 15.44 21.54 -7.76
N GLN A 98 14.86 21.56 -6.56
CA GLN A 98 15.53 21.06 -5.36
C GLN A 98 15.64 19.54 -5.42
N LEU A 99 16.77 18.99 -5.01
CA LEU A 99 16.97 17.55 -4.99
C LEU A 99 16.49 16.93 -3.68
N TRP A 100 15.83 15.79 -3.79
CA TRP A 100 15.25 15.01 -2.70
C TRP A 100 15.94 13.65 -2.56
N PRO A 101 15.82 12.97 -1.41
CA PRO A 101 16.04 11.54 -1.35
C PRO A 101 15.15 10.82 -2.37
N VAL A 102 15.50 9.59 -2.75
CA VAL A 102 14.59 8.74 -3.52
C VAL A 102 13.35 8.47 -2.68
N HIS A 103 12.16 8.76 -3.22
CA HIS A 103 10.88 8.61 -2.53
C HIS A 103 9.77 8.33 -3.53
N CYS A 104 8.67 7.74 -3.07
CA CYS A 104 7.45 7.50 -3.82
C CYS A 104 7.69 6.88 -5.21
N VAL A 105 8.66 5.98 -5.30
CA VAL A 105 8.98 5.29 -6.55
C VAL A 105 7.79 4.40 -6.93
N ALA A 106 7.37 4.48 -8.19
CA ALA A 106 6.26 3.72 -8.73
C ALA A 106 6.36 2.22 -8.38
N ASP A 107 5.23 1.64 -8.00
CA ASP A 107 5.10 0.22 -7.62
C ASP A 107 5.93 -0.23 -6.40
N THR A 108 6.42 0.70 -5.59
CA THR A 108 7.08 0.41 -4.30
C THR A 108 6.14 0.66 -3.12
N SER A 109 6.45 0.05 -1.97
CA SER A 109 5.69 0.29 -0.74
C SER A 109 5.75 1.74 -0.27
N GLY A 110 6.85 2.44 -0.54
CA GLY A 110 7.02 3.85 -0.19
C GLY A 110 6.00 4.76 -0.88
N ALA A 111 5.56 4.38 -2.08
CA ALA A 111 4.51 5.08 -2.81
C ALA A 111 3.08 4.71 -2.36
N GLU A 112 2.86 3.74 -1.47
CA GLU A 112 1.50 3.38 -1.07
C GLU A 112 0.89 4.38 -0.09
N ILE A 113 -0.44 4.56 -0.18
CA ILE A 113 -1.18 5.37 0.78
C ILE A 113 -1.10 4.69 2.15
N ILE A 114 -0.84 5.47 3.20
CA ILE A 114 -0.72 4.93 4.55
C ILE A 114 -2.03 4.24 4.98
N PRO A 115 -1.96 3.13 5.72
CA PRO A 115 -3.13 2.34 6.09
C PRO A 115 -4.11 3.08 7.01
N GLU A 116 -3.67 4.17 7.65
CA GLU A 116 -4.51 5.00 8.50
C GLU A 116 -5.51 5.86 7.71
N ILE A 117 -5.30 6.08 6.41
CA ILE A 117 -6.29 6.80 5.58
C ILE A 117 -7.40 5.85 5.17
N ASP A 118 -8.63 6.23 5.49
CA ASP A 118 -9.82 5.47 5.15
C ASP A 118 -10.18 5.61 3.67
N ILE A 119 -9.73 4.62 2.90
CA ILE A 119 -10.01 4.51 1.47
C ILE A 119 -11.30 3.72 1.16
N SER A 120 -12.14 3.41 2.16
CA SER A 120 -13.38 2.63 1.96
C SER A 120 -14.49 3.38 1.21
N THR A 121 -14.43 4.71 1.18
CA THR A 121 -15.36 5.56 0.44
C THR A 121 -14.95 5.71 -1.03
N GLU A 122 -15.89 5.98 -1.94
CA GLU A 122 -15.54 6.21 -3.35
C GLU A 122 -14.65 7.44 -3.48
N HIS A 123 -13.47 7.25 -4.08
CA HIS A 123 -12.48 8.27 -4.32
C HIS A 123 -11.76 8.00 -5.65
N LEU A 124 -11.26 9.07 -6.26
CA LEU A 124 -10.38 8.98 -7.42
C LEU A 124 -8.93 9.02 -6.94
N VAL A 125 -8.14 7.99 -7.26
CA VAL A 125 -6.70 8.00 -7.02
C VAL A 125 -6.00 8.60 -8.24
N VAL A 126 -5.17 9.61 -8.02
CA VAL A 126 -4.45 10.33 -9.08
C VAL A 126 -2.95 10.27 -8.82
N HIS A 127 -2.22 9.64 -9.73
CA HIS A 127 -0.76 9.62 -9.72
C HIS A 127 -0.22 10.90 -10.38
N LYS A 128 0.78 11.54 -9.76
CA LYS A 128 1.53 12.71 -10.26
C LYS A 128 3.04 12.48 -10.14
N GLY A 129 3.84 13.33 -10.80
CA GLY A 129 5.31 13.21 -10.83
C GLY A 129 5.82 12.04 -11.68
N MET A 130 5.01 11.55 -12.62
CA MET A 130 5.31 10.32 -13.39
C MET A 130 6.34 10.54 -14.52
N ARG A 131 6.62 11.79 -14.89
CA ARG A 131 7.50 12.13 -16.00
C ARG A 131 8.94 12.33 -15.48
N PRO A 132 9.94 11.57 -15.96
CA PRO A 132 11.29 11.63 -15.39
C PRO A 132 11.92 13.02 -15.43
N GLU A 133 11.64 13.82 -16.46
CA GLU A 133 12.37 15.08 -16.70
C GLU A 133 11.75 16.31 -16.05
N VAL A 134 10.57 16.20 -15.41
CA VAL A 134 9.88 17.36 -14.84
C VAL A 134 9.19 17.05 -13.51
N GLU A 135 9.44 17.89 -12.51
CA GLU A 135 8.75 17.84 -11.23
C GLU A 135 7.28 18.27 -11.33
N MET A 136 6.43 17.68 -10.49
CA MET A 136 5.01 17.99 -10.42
C MET A 136 4.45 17.86 -9.00
N TYR A 137 4.67 18.89 -8.17
CA TYR A 137 4.08 18.98 -6.83
C TYR A 137 2.55 19.08 -6.85
N SER A 138 1.99 19.81 -7.80
CA SER A 138 0.56 20.06 -7.94
C SER A 138 -0.09 19.01 -8.82
N VAL A 139 -1.29 18.55 -8.46
CA VAL A 139 -2.08 17.67 -9.34
C VAL A 139 -2.66 18.40 -10.57
N PHE A 140 -2.59 19.74 -10.59
CA PHE A 140 -3.15 20.58 -11.66
C PHE A 140 -2.12 21.07 -12.67
N ALA A 141 -0.84 21.22 -12.27
CA ALA A 141 0.20 21.76 -13.12
C ALA A 141 1.59 21.22 -12.79
N ASP A 142 2.45 21.13 -13.80
CA ASP A 142 3.88 20.85 -13.60
C ASP A 142 4.59 22.02 -12.89
N ALA A 143 5.87 21.84 -12.56
CA ALA A 143 6.67 22.88 -11.92
C ALA A 143 6.80 24.18 -12.74
N PHE A 144 6.48 24.19 -14.04
CA PHE A 144 6.45 25.39 -14.87
C PHE A 144 5.11 26.11 -14.84
N GLY A 145 4.07 25.49 -14.28
CA GLY A 145 2.71 26.01 -14.24
C GLY A 145 1.93 25.71 -15.52
N ASN A 146 2.40 24.77 -16.35
CA ASN A 146 1.61 24.32 -17.49
C ASN A 146 0.41 23.53 -16.94
N CYS A 147 -0.81 24.00 -17.24
CA CYS A 147 -2.05 23.38 -16.75
C CYS A 147 -2.75 22.54 -17.83
N ASP A 148 -2.23 22.53 -19.06
CA ASP A 148 -2.86 21.79 -20.15
C ASP A 148 -2.53 20.29 -20.03
N HIS A 149 -3.56 19.46 -20.14
CA HIS A 149 -3.39 18.03 -19.99
C HIS A 149 -2.56 17.42 -21.14
N GLY A 150 -2.48 18.06 -22.31
CA GLY A 150 -1.63 17.59 -23.40
C GLY A 150 -0.14 17.55 -23.02
N THR A 151 0.35 18.64 -22.42
CA THR A 151 1.72 18.74 -21.89
C THR A 151 1.94 17.80 -20.69
N ASN A 152 0.93 17.66 -19.83
CA ASN A 152 1.02 16.92 -18.57
C ASN A 152 0.55 15.46 -18.63
N ALA A 153 0.11 14.95 -19.79
CA ALA A 153 -0.47 13.60 -19.91
C ALA A 153 0.46 12.47 -19.42
N HIS A 154 1.77 12.74 -19.40
CA HIS A 154 2.79 11.82 -18.90
C HIS A 154 3.28 12.16 -17.49
N SER A 155 2.87 13.30 -16.93
CA SER A 155 3.24 13.74 -15.58
C SER A 155 2.13 13.48 -14.57
N VAL A 156 0.85 13.50 -15.00
CA VAL A 156 -0.32 13.19 -14.17
C VAL A 156 -1.28 12.23 -14.89
N SER A 157 -1.79 11.25 -14.15
CA SER A 157 -2.61 10.16 -14.70
C SER A 157 -4.02 10.59 -15.13
N ILE A 158 -4.54 11.69 -14.58
CA ILE A 158 -5.90 12.18 -14.83
C ILE A 158 -5.91 13.71 -14.88
N ASP A 159 -6.68 14.29 -15.81
CA ASP A 159 -7.04 15.71 -15.78
C ASP A 159 -8.04 15.99 -14.64
N VAL A 160 -7.52 16.30 -13.45
CA VAL A 160 -8.33 16.55 -12.24
C VAL A 160 -9.23 17.77 -12.42
N ALA A 161 -8.77 18.82 -13.11
CA ALA A 161 -9.58 20.00 -13.35
C ALA A 161 -10.80 19.67 -14.20
N ALA A 162 -10.62 18.93 -15.30
CA ALA A 162 -11.73 18.47 -16.14
C ALA A 162 -12.66 17.52 -15.38
N ALA A 163 -12.11 16.57 -14.62
CA ALA A 163 -12.89 15.61 -13.84
C ALA A 163 -13.80 16.33 -12.83
N LEU A 164 -13.26 17.24 -12.03
CA LEU A 164 -14.03 18.02 -11.04
C LEU A 164 -15.06 18.94 -11.71
N LYS A 165 -14.68 19.65 -12.78
CA LYS A 165 -15.60 20.54 -13.53
C LYS A 165 -16.77 19.76 -14.14
N SER A 166 -16.52 18.54 -14.64
CA SER A 166 -17.58 17.69 -15.20
C SER A 166 -18.65 17.29 -14.17
N GLN A 167 -18.27 17.26 -12.88
CA GLN A 167 -19.18 17.01 -11.76
C GLN A 167 -19.79 18.29 -11.18
N GLY A 168 -19.54 19.44 -11.82
CA GLY A 168 -20.02 20.75 -11.39
C GLY A 168 -19.37 21.27 -10.12
N VAL A 169 -18.21 20.73 -9.71
CA VAL A 169 -17.47 21.18 -8.53
C VAL A 169 -17.04 22.63 -8.73
N THR A 170 -17.29 23.46 -7.72
CA THR A 170 -16.92 24.88 -7.68
C THR A 170 -15.83 25.15 -6.64
N ASP A 171 -15.73 24.27 -5.65
CA ASP A 171 -15.02 24.51 -4.41
C ASP A 171 -14.11 23.31 -4.09
N VAL A 172 -12.83 23.54 -3.81
CA VAL A 172 -11.88 22.48 -3.46
C VAL A 172 -11.19 22.72 -2.13
N PHE A 173 -11.17 21.69 -1.30
CA PHE A 173 -10.58 21.70 0.02
C PHE A 173 -9.37 20.77 0.01
N VAL A 174 -8.21 21.29 0.39
CA VAL A 174 -6.92 20.59 0.28
C VAL A 174 -6.40 20.27 1.68
N VAL A 175 -6.02 19.01 1.88
CA VAL A 175 -5.38 18.46 3.08
C VAL A 175 -4.25 17.51 2.67
N GLY A 176 -3.45 17.05 3.62
CA GLY A 176 -2.39 16.06 3.39
C GLY A 176 -0.99 16.65 3.53
N LEU A 177 -0.03 16.11 2.78
CA LEU A 177 1.40 16.40 2.89
C LEU A 177 2.00 16.84 1.55
N ALA A 178 3.06 17.64 1.53
CA ALA A 178 3.47 18.54 2.60
C ALA A 178 2.80 19.92 2.43
N GLY A 179 2.46 20.56 3.55
CA GLY A 179 1.81 21.87 3.63
C GLY A 179 2.51 22.96 2.83
N ASP A 180 3.83 22.94 2.81
CA ASP A 180 4.73 23.90 2.16
C ASP A 180 5.13 23.54 0.72
N TYR A 181 4.77 22.35 0.24
CA TYR A 181 5.06 21.84 -1.10
C TYR A 181 3.78 21.43 -1.84
N CYS A 182 3.46 20.12 -1.88
CA CYS A 182 2.37 19.58 -2.69
C CYS A 182 1.00 20.16 -2.33
N VAL A 183 0.70 20.36 -1.04
CA VAL A 183 -0.55 20.99 -0.59
C VAL A 183 -0.61 22.44 -1.04
N LYS A 184 0.46 23.21 -0.81
CA LYS A 184 0.56 24.61 -1.26
C LYS A 184 0.37 24.72 -2.78
N ALA A 185 1.13 23.95 -3.55
CA ALA A 185 1.11 23.99 -5.01
C ALA A 185 -0.27 23.61 -5.55
N THR A 186 -0.86 22.53 -5.03
CA THR A 186 -2.21 22.08 -5.40
C THR A 186 -3.26 23.15 -5.10
N ALA A 187 -3.21 23.77 -3.92
CA ALA A 187 -4.19 24.79 -3.54
C ALA A 187 -4.06 26.09 -4.37
N LEU A 188 -2.82 26.52 -4.65
CA LEU A 188 -2.55 27.67 -5.51
C LEU A 188 -3.02 27.43 -6.95
N ASP A 189 -2.71 26.26 -7.51
CA ASP A 189 -3.09 25.98 -8.90
C ASP A 189 -4.58 25.70 -9.06
N ALA A 190 -5.23 25.12 -8.05
CA ALA A 190 -6.69 25.04 -8.00
C ALA A 190 -7.35 26.41 -8.17
N ALA A 191 -6.84 27.44 -7.48
CA ALA A 191 -7.33 28.81 -7.63
C ALA A 191 -7.07 29.35 -9.04
N LYS A 192 -5.87 29.11 -9.61
CA LYS A 192 -5.53 29.53 -10.98
C LYS A 192 -6.43 28.89 -12.04
N VAL A 193 -6.80 27.62 -11.88
CA VAL A 193 -7.69 26.91 -12.83
C VAL A 193 -9.18 27.19 -12.59
N GLY A 194 -9.50 28.03 -11.60
CA GLY A 194 -10.82 28.65 -11.41
C GLY A 194 -11.71 28.05 -10.32
N PHE A 195 -11.18 27.20 -9.43
CA PHE A 195 -11.90 26.76 -8.24
C PHE A 195 -11.76 27.79 -7.12
N ASN A 196 -12.77 27.91 -6.27
CA ASN A 196 -12.53 28.46 -4.96
C ASN A 196 -11.69 27.44 -4.17
N SER A 197 -10.62 27.89 -3.52
CA SER A 197 -9.60 26.99 -2.95
C SER A 197 -9.39 27.25 -1.47
N TRP A 198 -9.39 26.18 -0.69
CA TRP A 198 -9.17 26.20 0.75
C TRP A 198 -8.10 25.20 1.18
N VAL A 199 -7.27 25.58 2.14
CA VAL A 199 -6.42 24.65 2.89
C VAL A 199 -7.01 24.50 4.30
N ILE A 200 -7.22 23.26 4.74
CA ILE A 200 -7.66 22.98 6.11
C ILE A 200 -6.41 22.80 6.97
N GLU A 201 -6.12 23.77 7.83
CA GLU A 201 -4.83 23.89 8.53
C GLU A 201 -4.52 22.67 9.41
N GLU A 202 -5.51 22.15 10.14
CA GLU A 202 -5.29 20.98 11.00
C GLU A 202 -5.08 19.69 10.19
N GLY A 203 -5.45 19.68 8.91
CA GLY A 203 -5.30 18.57 8.00
C GLY A 203 -3.95 18.54 7.26
N THR A 204 -2.94 19.33 7.66
CA THR A 204 -1.63 19.33 6.99
C THR A 204 -0.43 19.48 7.93
N LYS A 205 0.74 19.05 7.46
CA LYS A 205 2.06 19.23 8.08
C LYS A 205 3.09 19.64 7.03
N CYS A 206 4.04 20.48 7.42
CA CYS A 206 5.11 20.99 6.54
C CYS A 206 6.40 20.17 6.69
N VAL A 207 7.18 20.06 5.61
CA VAL A 207 8.57 19.58 5.66
C VAL A 207 9.41 20.52 6.52
N VAL A 208 9.20 21.84 6.36
CA VAL A 208 9.86 22.87 7.17
C VAL A 208 8.81 23.63 8.00
N PRO A 209 8.50 23.20 9.24
CA PRO A 209 7.45 23.81 10.06
C PRO A 209 7.61 25.32 10.26
N ALA A 210 8.85 25.81 10.38
CA ALA A 210 9.13 27.24 10.54
C ALA A 210 8.76 28.09 9.30
N GLY A 211 8.58 27.48 8.13
CA GLY A 211 8.21 28.17 6.89
C GLY A 211 6.70 28.41 6.74
N TRP A 212 5.86 27.82 7.60
CA TRP A 212 4.41 27.80 7.40
C TRP A 212 3.76 29.20 7.37
N ASP A 213 4.19 30.14 8.21
CA ASP A 213 3.62 31.49 8.22
C ASP A 213 3.86 32.25 6.90
N ALA A 214 5.03 32.05 6.28
CA ALA A 214 5.31 32.62 4.95
C ALA A 214 4.42 31.97 3.87
N VAL A 215 4.26 30.64 3.93
CA VAL A 215 3.37 29.90 3.03
C VAL A 215 1.92 30.37 3.13
N LYS A 216 1.43 30.63 4.35
CA LYS A 216 0.08 31.19 4.56
C LYS A 216 -0.08 32.53 3.85
N GLY A 217 0.90 33.43 3.96
CA GLY A 217 0.88 34.71 3.26
C GLY A 217 0.85 34.56 1.72
N GLU A 218 1.57 33.59 1.15
CA GLU A 218 1.54 33.27 -0.28
C GLU A 218 0.15 32.78 -0.72
N LEU A 219 -0.44 31.86 0.05
CA LEU A 219 -1.77 31.28 -0.20
C LEU A 219 -2.84 32.38 -0.18
N GLU A 220 -2.87 33.20 0.87
CA GLU A 220 -3.83 34.29 1.01
C GLU A 220 -3.71 35.33 -0.11
N THR A 221 -2.48 35.68 -0.49
CA THR A 221 -2.21 36.62 -1.60
C THR A 221 -2.74 36.10 -2.93
N ALA A 222 -2.72 34.77 -3.13
CA ALA A 222 -3.26 34.11 -4.31
C ALA A 222 -4.78 33.85 -4.23
N GLY A 223 -5.45 34.28 -3.16
CA GLY A 223 -6.89 34.09 -2.96
C GLY A 223 -7.27 32.71 -2.42
N VAL A 224 -6.30 31.93 -1.92
CA VAL A 224 -6.56 30.67 -1.21
C VAL A 224 -6.80 30.99 0.26
N SER A 225 -7.90 30.48 0.81
CA SER A 225 -8.22 30.68 2.23
C SER A 225 -7.66 29.54 3.08
N ILE A 226 -7.01 29.86 4.19
CA ILE A 226 -6.66 28.88 5.22
C ILE A 226 -7.76 28.89 6.27
N ILE A 227 -8.33 27.72 6.56
CA ILE A 227 -9.48 27.58 7.46
C ILE A 227 -9.25 26.46 8.46
N SER A 228 -9.99 26.51 9.56
CA SER A 228 -10.09 25.41 10.51
C SER A 228 -11.08 24.35 10.00
N MET A 229 -10.87 23.08 10.36
CA MET A 229 -11.87 22.02 10.17
C MET A 229 -13.22 22.32 10.85
N ASN A 230 -13.23 23.27 11.78
CA ASN A 230 -14.40 23.73 12.52
C ASN A 230 -15.09 24.95 11.89
N ASP A 231 -14.58 25.47 10.77
CA ASP A 231 -15.19 26.59 10.08
C ASP A 231 -16.63 26.26 9.65
N SER A 232 -17.51 27.28 9.66
CA SER A 232 -18.88 27.17 9.19
C SER A 232 -18.97 26.58 7.78
N ILE A 233 -18.04 26.92 6.88
CA ILE A 233 -18.05 26.43 5.51
C ILE A 233 -17.93 24.90 5.44
N ILE A 234 -17.20 24.27 6.37
CA ILE A 234 -17.05 22.81 6.47
C ILE A 234 -18.25 22.17 7.19
N ARG A 235 -18.74 22.83 8.25
CA ARG A 235 -19.88 22.34 9.05
C ARG A 235 -21.18 22.36 8.26
N GLU A 236 -21.33 23.32 7.37
CA GLU A 236 -22.54 23.55 6.57
C GLU A 236 -22.54 22.78 5.24
N LEU A 237 -21.47 22.03 4.91
CA LEU A 237 -21.44 21.14 3.75
C LEU A 237 -22.54 20.07 3.88
N ARG A 238 -23.58 20.19 3.06
CA ARG A 238 -24.67 19.21 2.96
C ARG A 238 -24.61 18.50 1.62
N PRO A 239 -24.98 17.20 1.57
CA PRO A 239 -25.11 16.51 0.29
C PRO A 239 -26.17 17.23 -0.58
N SER A 240 -25.83 17.50 -1.83
CA SER A 240 -26.81 18.01 -2.80
C SER A 240 -27.88 16.93 -3.00
N MET A 241 -29.16 17.25 -2.76
CA MET A 241 -30.25 16.32 -3.05
C MET A 241 -30.16 15.87 -4.53
N PRO A 242 -30.26 14.56 -4.83
CA PRO A 242 -30.37 14.14 -6.23
C PRO A 242 -31.64 14.73 -6.84
N PRO A 243 -31.63 15.09 -8.14
CA PRO A 243 -32.85 15.47 -8.82
C PRO A 243 -33.82 14.29 -8.79
N ILE A 244 -35.06 14.54 -8.34
CA ILE A 244 -36.14 13.57 -8.38
C ILE A 244 -36.42 13.26 -9.86
N SER A 245 -35.90 12.14 -10.38
CA SER A 245 -36.38 11.60 -11.65
C SER A 245 -37.59 10.70 -11.36
N THR A 246 -38.76 11.26 -11.59
CA THR A 246 -40.02 10.55 -11.77
C THR A 246 -39.87 9.53 -12.90
N LEU A 247 -39.98 8.24 -12.61
CA LEU A 247 -40.48 7.23 -13.55
C LEU A 247 -41.13 6.09 -12.74
N ASP A 248 -42.44 6.25 -12.56
CA ASP A 248 -43.37 5.12 -12.56
C ASP A 248 -43.10 4.25 -13.79
N GLU A 249 -42.95 2.94 -13.60
CA GLU A 249 -43.69 1.90 -14.33
C GLU A 249 -43.30 0.51 -13.81
N LYS A 250 -44.29 -0.19 -13.23
CA LYS A 250 -44.23 -1.63 -12.93
C LYS A 250 -44.28 -2.45 -14.22
N PRO A 251 -43.53 -3.56 -14.33
CA PRO A 251 -43.95 -4.68 -15.15
C PRO A 251 -44.69 -5.71 -14.30
N THR A 252 -45.84 -6.13 -14.80
CA THR A 252 -46.71 -7.19 -14.29
C THR A 252 -46.12 -8.59 -14.53
N ASP A 253 -46.45 -9.51 -13.62
CA ASP A 253 -46.28 -10.96 -13.75
C ASP A 253 -46.94 -11.51 -15.03
N ALA A 254 -46.23 -12.36 -15.77
CA ALA A 254 -46.81 -13.46 -16.54
C ALA A 254 -45.75 -14.53 -16.89
N ASP A 255 -46.11 -15.75 -16.51
CA ASP A 255 -45.77 -17.05 -17.10
C ASP A 255 -44.39 -17.69 -16.86
N ALA A 256 -44.44 -18.61 -15.90
CA ALA A 256 -43.68 -19.85 -15.87
C ALA A 256 -43.93 -20.68 -17.13
N ASP A 257 -42.87 -21.24 -17.73
CA ASP A 257 -42.81 -22.69 -17.90
C ASP A 257 -41.39 -23.17 -18.20
N ALA A 258 -41.12 -24.38 -17.70
CA ALA A 258 -39.82 -25.01 -17.68
C ALA A 258 -39.55 -25.86 -18.94
N ASP A 259 -38.27 -25.91 -19.29
CA ASP A 259 -37.51 -27.09 -19.74
C ASP A 259 -37.93 -27.85 -21.02
N ALA A 260 -37.10 -27.72 -22.06
CA ALA A 260 -36.48 -28.83 -22.81
C ALA A 260 -36.06 -28.37 -24.23
N ALA A 261 -34.74 -28.28 -24.48
CA ALA A 261 -34.16 -28.64 -25.78
C ALA A 261 -32.62 -28.62 -25.71
N LEU A 262 -32.05 -29.81 -25.52
CA LEU A 262 -30.72 -30.16 -26.01
C LEU A 262 -30.66 -29.94 -27.51
N HIS A 263 -29.94 -28.91 -27.97
CA HIS A 263 -29.25 -28.97 -29.26
C HIS A 263 -27.93 -28.21 -29.20
N PHE A 264 -26.86 -28.98 -29.41
CA PHE A 264 -25.50 -28.53 -29.67
C PHE A 264 -25.49 -27.39 -30.68
N HIS A 265 -25.01 -26.22 -30.28
CA HIS A 265 -24.33 -25.28 -31.17
C HIS A 265 -22.95 -24.98 -30.59
N ASN A 266 -21.97 -25.55 -31.28
CA ASN A 266 -20.56 -25.28 -31.12
C ASN A 266 -20.30 -23.86 -31.67
N HIS A 267 -20.32 -22.87 -30.78
CA HIS A 267 -19.70 -21.58 -31.04
C HIS A 267 -18.75 -21.27 -29.90
N SER A 268 -17.46 -21.41 -30.21
CA SER A 268 -16.33 -20.84 -29.49
C SER A 268 -16.50 -19.32 -29.37
N VAL A 269 -17.23 -18.91 -28.33
CA VAL A 269 -17.08 -17.59 -27.72
C VAL A 269 -15.91 -17.73 -26.74
N PRO A 270 -14.91 -16.83 -26.72
CA PRO A 270 -13.95 -16.84 -25.62
C PRO A 270 -14.76 -16.62 -24.34
N SER A 271 -14.90 -17.66 -23.51
CA SER A 271 -15.54 -17.50 -22.21
C SER A 271 -14.81 -16.37 -21.51
N LYS A 272 -15.51 -15.30 -21.16
CA LYS A 272 -14.93 -14.23 -20.34
C LYS A 272 -14.21 -14.91 -19.17
N PRO A 273 -12.94 -14.58 -18.92
CA PRO A 273 -12.20 -15.21 -17.84
C PRO A 273 -13.01 -15.09 -16.55
N LEU A 274 -13.09 -16.19 -15.79
CA LEU A 274 -13.79 -16.19 -14.51
C LEU A 274 -13.21 -15.05 -13.64
N PRO A 275 -14.05 -14.28 -12.95
CA PRO A 275 -13.56 -13.38 -11.93
C PRO A 275 -12.64 -14.11 -10.96
N TYR A 276 -11.53 -13.49 -10.56
CA TYR A 276 -10.46 -14.15 -9.79
C TYR A 276 -10.97 -14.77 -8.48
N TRP A 277 -12.00 -14.17 -7.86
CA TRP A 277 -12.59 -14.67 -6.62
C TRP A 277 -13.48 -15.93 -6.81
N LEU A 278 -13.71 -16.37 -8.06
CA LEU A 278 -14.44 -17.61 -8.38
C LEU A 278 -13.50 -18.73 -8.85
N VAL A 279 -12.24 -18.43 -9.16
CA VAL A 279 -11.25 -19.41 -9.59
C VAL A 279 -10.89 -20.33 -8.40
N ASN A 280 -10.76 -21.64 -8.67
CA ASN A 280 -10.58 -22.70 -7.67
C ASN A 280 -11.71 -22.83 -6.63
N VAL A 281 -12.88 -22.23 -6.89
CA VAL A 281 -14.06 -22.36 -6.03
C VAL A 281 -15.09 -23.28 -6.70
N PRO A 282 -15.62 -24.31 -6.00
CA PRO A 282 -16.71 -25.13 -6.53
C PRO A 282 -17.91 -24.27 -6.92
N ARG A 283 -18.58 -24.60 -8.04
CA ARG A 283 -19.74 -23.81 -8.52
C ARG A 283 -20.85 -23.63 -7.48
N SER A 284 -21.02 -24.59 -6.58
CA SER A 284 -21.99 -24.53 -5.48
C SER A 284 -21.67 -23.47 -4.42
N GLN A 285 -20.44 -22.93 -4.41
CA GLN A 285 -19.95 -21.92 -3.47
C GLN A 285 -19.71 -20.57 -4.13
N TRP A 286 -20.12 -20.39 -5.39
CA TRP A 286 -19.93 -19.12 -6.09
C TRP A 286 -20.79 -18.02 -5.48
N THR A 287 -20.16 -16.89 -5.19
CA THR A 287 -20.81 -15.69 -4.69
C THR A 287 -21.07 -14.73 -5.85
N ALA A 288 -22.19 -14.01 -5.80
CA ALA A 288 -22.53 -13.00 -6.81
C ALA A 288 -21.52 -11.83 -6.80
N GLU A 289 -21.01 -11.49 -5.62
CA GLU A 289 -20.02 -10.44 -5.42
C GLU A 289 -18.68 -11.02 -4.94
N CYS A 290 -17.61 -10.23 -5.10
CA CYS A 290 -16.32 -10.56 -4.50
C CYS A 290 -16.43 -10.55 -2.96
N PRO A 291 -16.06 -11.64 -2.26
CA PRO A 291 -16.00 -11.67 -0.81
C PRO A 291 -15.13 -10.54 -0.27
N SER A 292 -15.51 -9.94 0.86
CA SER A 292 -14.82 -8.76 1.43
C SER A 292 -13.33 -8.99 1.65
N PHE A 293 -12.93 -10.17 2.15
CA PHE A 293 -11.52 -10.53 2.38
C PHE A 293 -10.69 -10.70 1.09
N LEU A 294 -11.34 -10.71 -0.07
CA LEU A 294 -10.69 -10.75 -1.40
C LEU A 294 -10.83 -9.43 -2.16
N ARG A 295 -11.49 -8.42 -1.60
CA ARG A 295 -11.50 -7.06 -2.18
C ARG A 295 -10.11 -6.45 -1.98
N ASP A 296 -9.77 -5.50 -2.86
CA ASP A 296 -8.57 -4.65 -2.74
C ASP A 296 -7.24 -5.41 -2.63
N GLN A 297 -7.17 -6.58 -3.28
CA GLN A 297 -5.95 -7.38 -3.34
C GLN A 297 -4.93 -6.76 -4.30
N SER A 298 -3.65 -6.87 -3.98
CA SER A 298 -2.57 -6.44 -4.88
C SER A 298 -2.66 -7.14 -6.24
N LEU A 299 -2.14 -6.52 -7.30
CA LEU A 299 -2.10 -7.15 -8.63
C LEU A 299 -1.41 -8.52 -8.61
N LYS A 300 -0.38 -8.70 -7.78
CA LYS A 300 0.28 -9.99 -7.56
C LYS A 300 -0.70 -11.03 -7.01
N ASN A 301 -1.47 -10.70 -5.98
CA ASN A 301 -2.46 -11.60 -5.40
C ASN A 301 -3.60 -11.87 -6.38
N ILE A 302 -4.10 -10.87 -7.10
CA ILE A 302 -5.14 -11.06 -8.12
C ILE A 302 -4.65 -12.00 -9.21
N ARG A 303 -3.41 -11.84 -9.71
CA ARG A 303 -2.82 -12.75 -10.71
C ARG A 303 -2.70 -14.18 -10.17
N CYS A 304 -2.23 -14.34 -8.94
CA CYS A 304 -2.13 -15.65 -8.30
C CYS A 304 -3.52 -16.30 -8.15
N LEU A 305 -4.50 -15.59 -7.56
CA LEU A 305 -5.87 -16.07 -7.37
C LEU A 305 -6.59 -16.37 -8.69
N SER A 306 -6.24 -15.67 -9.77
CA SER A 306 -6.78 -15.92 -11.12
C SER A 306 -6.22 -17.20 -11.76
N THR A 307 -5.22 -17.84 -11.16
CA THR A 307 -4.57 -19.04 -11.70
C THR A 307 -5.26 -20.30 -11.18
N PRO A 308 -5.82 -21.17 -12.05
CA PRO A 308 -6.29 -22.48 -11.64
C PRO A 308 -5.17 -23.31 -11.00
N ASP A 309 -5.46 -24.03 -9.91
CA ASP A 309 -4.44 -24.78 -9.16
C ASP A 309 -3.68 -25.79 -10.03
N HIS A 310 -4.34 -26.42 -11.00
CA HIS A 310 -3.71 -27.38 -11.91
C HIS A 310 -2.74 -26.74 -12.92
N LEU A 311 -2.77 -25.41 -13.07
CA LEU A 311 -1.80 -24.64 -13.85
C LEU A 311 -0.69 -24.04 -12.97
N TYR A 312 -0.83 -24.09 -11.65
CA TYR A 312 0.21 -23.66 -10.73
C TYR A 312 1.30 -24.73 -10.63
N THR A 313 2.55 -24.30 -10.83
CA THR A 313 3.73 -25.16 -10.65
C THR A 313 4.36 -24.84 -9.31
N ARG A 314 4.55 -25.86 -8.47
CA ARG A 314 5.24 -25.70 -7.18
C ARG A 314 6.72 -25.38 -7.40
N GLN A 315 7.26 -24.59 -6.48
CA GLN A 315 8.66 -24.18 -6.53
C GLN A 315 9.55 -25.33 -6.03
N ASP A 316 10.45 -25.79 -6.88
CA ASP A 316 11.39 -26.86 -6.54
C ASP A 316 12.54 -26.37 -5.64
N TRP A 317 13.38 -27.29 -5.16
CA TRP A 317 14.46 -26.95 -4.25
C TRP A 317 15.51 -26.02 -4.86
N GLU A 318 15.79 -26.13 -6.16
CA GLU A 318 16.77 -25.27 -6.82
C GLU A 318 16.23 -23.84 -6.93
N GLN A 319 14.95 -23.68 -7.26
CA GLN A 319 14.26 -22.39 -7.26
C GLN A 319 14.22 -21.76 -5.86
N VAL A 320 13.99 -22.55 -4.82
CA VAL A 320 14.02 -22.08 -3.42
C VAL A 320 15.42 -21.56 -3.05
N LYS A 321 16.48 -22.27 -3.42
CA LYS A 321 17.87 -21.81 -3.22
C LYS A 321 18.17 -20.55 -4.03
N GLU A 322 17.74 -20.48 -5.29
CA GLU A 322 17.92 -19.27 -6.11
C GLU A 322 17.25 -18.05 -5.47
N ILE A 323 15.98 -18.18 -5.08
CA ILE A 323 15.20 -17.11 -4.45
C ILE A 323 15.87 -16.61 -3.17
N THR A 324 16.29 -17.52 -2.29
CA THR A 324 16.90 -17.17 -1.01
C THR A 324 18.31 -16.58 -1.17
N SER A 325 19.14 -17.18 -2.03
CA SER A 325 20.50 -16.70 -2.30
C SER A 325 20.56 -15.33 -2.98
N THR A 326 19.58 -15.01 -3.82
CA THR A 326 19.45 -13.70 -4.49
C THR A 326 18.63 -12.68 -3.69
N ASN A 327 18.22 -13.04 -2.47
CA ASN A 327 17.32 -12.26 -1.62
C ASN A 327 16.02 -11.82 -2.33
N ARG A 328 15.52 -12.57 -3.31
CA ARG A 328 14.29 -12.25 -4.07
C ARG A 328 13.06 -12.88 -3.43
N ILE A 329 12.92 -12.70 -2.12
CA ILE A 329 11.86 -13.32 -1.29
C ILE A 329 10.45 -12.93 -1.78
N ASP A 330 10.32 -11.79 -2.46
CA ASP A 330 9.13 -11.35 -3.18
C ASP A 330 8.65 -12.34 -4.26
N ARG A 331 9.49 -13.27 -4.73
CA ARG A 331 9.13 -14.30 -5.71
C ARG A 331 8.43 -15.51 -5.10
N PHE A 332 8.44 -15.68 -3.78
CA PHE A 332 7.63 -16.70 -3.14
C PHE A 332 6.14 -16.41 -3.32
N GLN A 333 5.38 -17.46 -3.61
CA GLN A 333 3.93 -17.43 -3.78
C GLN A 333 3.33 -18.68 -3.17
N ARG A 334 2.06 -18.61 -2.75
CA ARG A 334 1.29 -19.78 -2.30
C ARG A 334 0.59 -20.41 -3.49
N VAL A 335 0.17 -21.66 -3.36
CA VAL A 335 -0.80 -22.22 -4.31
C VAL A 335 -2.05 -21.34 -4.31
N PRO A 336 -2.70 -21.05 -5.45
CA PRO A 336 -3.80 -20.10 -5.53
C PRO A 336 -4.94 -20.36 -4.55
N SER A 337 -5.38 -21.62 -4.39
CA SER A 337 -6.39 -21.98 -3.39
C SER A 337 -5.91 -21.81 -1.94
N GLU A 338 -4.63 -22.08 -1.66
CA GLU A 338 -4.03 -21.87 -0.34
C GLU A 338 -3.90 -20.36 -0.02
N LEU A 339 -3.59 -19.52 -1.02
CA LEU A 339 -3.59 -18.05 -0.87
C LEU A 339 -4.98 -17.54 -0.50
N ARG A 340 -6.03 -18.04 -1.17
CA ARG A 340 -7.41 -17.67 -0.85
C ARG A 340 -7.75 -17.99 0.61
N LYS A 341 -7.48 -19.22 1.04
CA LYS A 341 -7.74 -19.68 2.40
C LYS A 341 -6.94 -18.88 3.43
N TYR A 342 -5.68 -18.55 3.12
CA TYR A 342 -4.86 -17.67 3.95
C TYR A 342 -5.49 -16.29 4.13
N LEU A 343 -5.96 -15.65 3.05
CA LEU A 343 -6.59 -14.32 3.12
C LEU A 343 -7.90 -14.34 3.92
N GLU A 344 -8.72 -15.37 3.72
CA GLU A 344 -9.94 -15.60 4.50
C GLU A 344 -9.63 -15.76 5.99
N TYR A 345 -8.63 -16.60 6.30
CA TYR A 345 -8.19 -16.85 7.66
C TYR A 345 -7.62 -15.59 8.32
N MET A 346 -6.80 -14.80 7.62
CA MET A 346 -6.28 -13.53 8.12
C MET A 346 -7.40 -12.53 8.43
N ALA A 347 -8.44 -12.47 7.59
CA ALA A 347 -9.61 -11.63 7.85
C ALA A 347 -10.37 -12.08 9.11
N HIS A 348 -10.53 -13.40 9.30
CA HIS A 348 -11.16 -13.97 10.49
C HIS A 348 -10.37 -13.65 11.76
N ILE A 349 -9.05 -13.87 11.76
CA ILE A 349 -8.19 -13.57 12.91
C ILE A 349 -8.22 -12.08 13.27
N LYS A 350 -8.19 -11.18 12.28
CA LYS A 350 -8.34 -9.73 12.52
C LYS A 350 -9.68 -9.38 13.15
N ALA A 351 -10.77 -10.05 12.72
CA ALA A 351 -12.09 -9.81 13.28
C ALA A 351 -12.24 -10.33 14.72
N GLU A 352 -11.67 -11.50 15.03
CA GLU A 352 -11.84 -12.15 16.33
C GLU A 352 -10.84 -11.64 17.38
N TYR A 353 -9.55 -11.55 17.04
CA TYR A 353 -8.48 -11.26 17.99
C TYR A 353 -8.07 -9.79 18.01
N THR A 354 -8.61 -8.97 17.09
CA THR A 354 -8.25 -7.56 16.81
C THR A 354 -6.78 -7.31 16.45
N SER A 355 -5.90 -8.30 16.66
CA SER A 355 -4.47 -8.25 16.37
C SER A 355 -3.96 -9.65 16.04
N VAL A 356 -3.31 -9.79 14.87
CA VAL A 356 -2.65 -11.05 14.46
C VAL A 356 -1.50 -11.39 15.41
N MET A 357 -0.79 -10.38 15.93
CA MET A 357 0.26 -10.57 16.94
C MET A 357 -0.31 -11.26 18.19
N ARG A 358 -1.45 -10.78 18.68
CA ARG A 358 -2.08 -11.34 19.88
C ARG A 358 -2.44 -12.81 19.68
N PHE A 359 -3.03 -13.13 18.53
CA PHE A 359 -3.32 -14.52 18.15
C PHE A 359 -2.05 -15.38 18.15
N VAL A 360 -0.98 -14.94 17.47
CA VAL A 360 0.26 -15.73 17.36
C VAL A 360 0.91 -15.96 18.72
N VAL A 361 1.11 -14.92 19.54
CA VAL A 361 1.72 -15.05 20.89
C VAL A 361 0.94 -16.04 21.76
N LYS A 362 -0.39 -15.91 21.74
CA LYS A 362 -1.27 -16.68 22.62
C LYS A 362 -1.50 -18.10 22.12
N GLU A 363 -1.99 -18.25 20.90
CA GLU A 363 -2.51 -19.51 20.38
C GLU A 363 -1.42 -20.37 19.71
N ARG A 364 -0.34 -19.76 19.21
CA ARG A 364 0.73 -20.48 18.49
C ARG A 364 2.02 -20.61 19.30
N LEU A 365 2.48 -19.53 19.93
CA LEU A 365 3.77 -19.52 20.64
C LEU A 365 3.66 -19.92 22.11
N GLY A 366 2.47 -19.73 22.71
CA GLY A 366 2.22 -20.02 24.12
C GLY A 366 3.09 -19.19 25.05
N TRP A 367 3.39 -17.95 24.68
CA TRP A 367 4.24 -17.04 25.46
C TRP A 367 3.45 -16.18 26.46
N GLY A 368 2.14 -16.11 26.35
CA GLY A 368 1.26 -15.36 27.24
C GLY A 368 -0.07 -15.01 26.57
N ASP A 369 -0.66 -13.88 26.95
CA ASP A 369 -1.98 -13.43 26.44
C ASP A 369 -1.89 -12.51 25.21
N GLY A 370 -0.68 -12.23 24.74
CA GLY A 370 -0.40 -11.39 23.58
C GLY A 370 -0.17 -9.93 23.92
N ASN A 371 0.33 -9.65 25.13
CA ASN A 371 0.73 -8.34 25.58
C ASN A 371 2.21 -8.07 25.26
N TRP A 372 2.63 -6.81 25.24
CA TRP A 372 4.02 -6.43 24.96
C TRP A 372 5.02 -7.03 25.97
N GLU A 373 4.59 -7.29 27.20
CA GLU A 373 5.42 -7.92 28.24
C GLU A 373 5.73 -9.39 27.91
N ASP A 374 4.82 -10.09 27.22
CA ASP A 374 4.96 -11.52 26.88
C ASP A 374 6.07 -11.75 25.85
N VAL A 375 6.37 -10.73 25.04
CA VAL A 375 7.42 -10.74 24.00
C VAL A 375 8.72 -10.08 24.44
N LYS A 376 8.86 -9.71 25.71
CA LYS A 376 10.13 -9.19 26.24
C LYS A 376 11.17 -10.31 26.30
N PRO A 377 12.38 -10.14 25.71
CA PRO A 377 13.42 -11.15 25.78
C PRO A 377 14.03 -11.22 27.18
N ARG A 378 14.47 -12.41 27.56
CA ARG A 378 15.22 -12.67 28.80
C ARG A 378 16.66 -12.19 28.71
N GLY A 379 17.27 -12.24 27.52
CA GLY A 379 18.65 -11.84 27.29
C GLY A 379 18.95 -11.42 25.87
N GLY A 380 20.22 -11.57 25.47
CA GLY A 380 20.69 -11.24 24.13
C GLY A 380 20.17 -12.21 23.06
N PRO A 381 20.38 -11.89 21.78
CA PRO A 381 19.99 -12.76 20.67
C PRO A 381 20.55 -14.18 20.82
N PHE A 382 19.66 -15.17 20.72
CA PHE A 382 19.98 -16.60 20.80
C PHE A 382 20.60 -17.09 22.13
N GLU A 383 20.55 -16.30 23.20
CA GLU A 383 21.10 -16.70 24.51
C GLU A 383 20.19 -17.68 25.28
N TYR A 384 18.86 -17.53 25.16
CA TYR A 384 17.88 -18.30 25.91
C TYR A 384 16.88 -19.01 24.98
N GLU A 385 16.75 -20.33 25.12
CA GLU A 385 15.77 -21.12 24.35
C GLU A 385 14.32 -20.70 24.65
N GLU A 386 14.04 -20.13 25.82
CA GLU A 386 12.69 -19.70 26.17
C GLU A 386 12.19 -18.54 25.28
N ASP A 387 13.11 -17.74 24.74
CA ASP A 387 12.86 -16.60 23.87
C ASP A 387 12.64 -17.01 22.40
N ILE A 388 12.74 -18.31 22.09
CA ILE A 388 12.65 -18.84 20.74
C ILE A 388 11.56 -19.91 20.65
N ARG A 389 10.82 -19.90 19.53
CA ARG A 389 9.89 -20.98 19.17
C ARG A 389 10.05 -21.34 17.71
N ILE A 390 10.24 -22.62 17.44
CA ILE A 390 10.29 -23.17 16.09
C ILE A 390 8.97 -23.91 15.86
N ILE A 391 8.19 -23.45 14.89
CA ILE A 391 6.90 -24.05 14.54
C ILE A 391 6.79 -24.20 13.03
N TYR A 392 5.80 -24.96 12.56
CA TYR A 392 5.50 -24.96 11.14
C TYR A 392 5.00 -23.59 10.69
N ASN A 393 5.29 -23.23 9.44
CA ASN A 393 4.55 -22.16 8.81
C ASN A 393 3.10 -22.63 8.61
N ASP A 394 2.16 -21.99 9.30
CA ASP A 394 0.74 -22.31 9.22
C ASP A 394 0.17 -22.17 7.82
N TRP A 395 0.80 -21.34 6.99
CA TRP A 395 0.43 -21.07 5.60
C TRP A 395 1.69 -21.06 4.72
N PRO A 396 2.26 -22.23 4.42
CA PRO A 396 3.54 -22.35 3.72
C PRO A 396 3.45 -21.80 2.29
N TYR A 397 4.59 -21.50 1.70
CA TYR A 397 4.65 -21.18 0.28
C TYR A 397 4.35 -22.41 -0.59
N GLY A 398 3.97 -22.19 -1.84
CA GLY A 398 3.67 -23.23 -2.83
C GLY A 398 4.96 -23.85 -3.36
N VAL A 399 5.77 -24.38 -2.45
CA VAL A 399 6.98 -25.17 -2.71
C VAL A 399 6.65 -26.65 -2.83
N ASP A 400 7.60 -27.45 -3.32
CA ASP A 400 7.45 -28.90 -3.38
C ASP A 400 7.18 -29.51 -2.00
N LYS A 401 6.39 -30.61 -1.98
CA LYS A 401 5.90 -31.24 -0.74
C LYS A 401 6.99 -31.85 0.13
N ASP A 402 8.16 -32.09 -0.44
CA ASP A 402 9.33 -32.57 0.26
C ASP A 402 10.18 -31.44 0.87
N ILE A 403 9.74 -30.19 0.74
CA ILE A 403 10.32 -29.02 1.39
C ILE A 403 9.46 -28.65 2.60
N ILE A 404 10.03 -28.74 3.79
CA ILE A 404 9.36 -28.40 5.04
C ILE A 404 9.64 -26.93 5.37
N HIS A 405 8.58 -26.12 5.46
CA HIS A 405 8.67 -24.68 5.76
C HIS A 405 8.38 -24.42 7.25
N LEU A 406 9.42 -24.05 7.98
CA LEU A 406 9.37 -23.69 9.39
C LEU A 406 9.49 -22.18 9.58
N VAL A 407 9.03 -21.71 10.73
CA VAL A 407 9.20 -20.33 11.21
C VAL A 407 9.87 -20.38 12.58
N VAL A 408 10.95 -19.61 12.71
CA VAL A 408 11.65 -19.39 13.98
C VAL A 408 11.25 -18.02 14.49
N TRP A 409 10.46 -17.99 15.56
CA TRP A 409 10.00 -16.79 16.23
C TRP A 409 10.93 -16.41 17.37
N THR A 410 11.23 -15.12 17.52
CA THR A 410 12.14 -14.59 18.54
C THR A 410 11.50 -13.47 19.34
N LYS A 411 11.81 -13.40 20.64
CA LYS A 411 11.45 -12.25 21.49
C LYS A 411 12.40 -11.05 21.35
N PHE A 412 13.61 -11.29 20.86
CA PHE A 412 14.62 -10.26 20.65
C PHE A 412 14.59 -9.74 19.21
N GLU A 413 15.12 -8.53 19.04
CA GLU A 413 15.23 -7.88 17.75
C GLU A 413 16.32 -8.53 16.88
N LEU A 414 16.05 -8.59 15.58
CA LEU A 414 16.99 -8.97 14.54
C LEU A 414 17.29 -7.71 13.73
N GLU A 415 18.38 -7.03 14.09
CA GLU A 415 18.74 -5.70 13.60
C GLU A 415 18.80 -5.63 12.06
N ASP A 416 18.13 -4.64 11.49
CA ASP A 416 18.12 -4.35 10.05
C ASP A 416 19.09 -3.20 9.74
N ASP A 417 19.78 -3.28 8.61
CA ASP A 417 20.60 -2.22 8.05
C ASP A 417 19.67 -1.08 7.57
N PRO A 418 19.81 0.13 8.12
CA PRO A 418 18.93 1.26 7.82
C PRO A 418 19.02 1.74 6.36
N THR A 419 20.01 1.29 5.60
CA THR A 419 20.26 1.69 4.21
C THR A 419 19.67 0.70 3.21
N THR A 420 19.57 -0.58 3.56
CA THR A 420 19.21 -1.64 2.61
C THR A 420 17.90 -2.37 2.92
N ASP A 421 17.29 -2.11 4.09
CA ASP A 421 16.11 -2.84 4.61
C ASP A 421 16.32 -4.37 4.71
N ASP A 422 17.60 -4.81 4.70
CA ASP A 422 18.06 -6.17 4.94
C ASP A 422 18.74 -6.28 6.32
N LEU A 423 19.05 -7.48 6.80
CA LEU A 423 19.74 -7.68 8.09
C LEU A 423 21.13 -7.03 8.11
N THR A 424 21.51 -6.47 9.27
CA THR A 424 22.92 -6.09 9.48
C THR A 424 23.83 -7.31 9.36
N ALA A 425 25.09 -7.11 8.97
CA ALA A 425 26.05 -8.21 8.86
C ALA A 425 26.20 -9.01 10.16
N SER A 426 26.09 -8.34 11.31
CA SER A 426 26.11 -8.96 12.64
C SER A 426 24.88 -9.83 12.88
N ALA A 427 23.67 -9.31 12.61
CA ALA A 427 22.42 -10.05 12.79
C ALA A 427 22.34 -11.26 11.84
N ARG A 428 22.80 -11.10 10.59
CA ARG A 428 22.89 -12.19 9.60
C ARG A 428 23.83 -13.31 10.09
N ALA A 429 25.03 -12.96 10.56
CA ALA A 429 25.98 -13.93 11.09
C ALA A 429 25.43 -14.68 12.33
N ALA A 430 24.70 -13.98 13.20
CA ALA A 430 24.06 -14.60 14.37
C ALA A 430 22.99 -15.64 13.95
N ILE A 431 22.15 -15.31 12.96
CA ILE A 431 21.16 -16.25 12.42
C ILE A 431 21.86 -17.43 11.72
N GLU A 432 22.89 -17.19 10.92
CA GLU A 432 23.65 -18.25 10.24
C GLU A 432 24.26 -19.24 11.25
N SER A 433 24.89 -18.73 12.30
CA SER A 433 25.42 -19.58 13.38
C SER A 433 24.31 -20.40 14.03
N TYR A 434 23.20 -19.75 14.40
CA TYR A 434 22.07 -20.43 15.02
C TYR A 434 21.48 -21.52 14.11
N VAL A 435 21.31 -21.24 12.81
CA VAL A 435 20.79 -22.21 11.84
C VAL A 435 21.74 -23.39 11.68
N GLN A 436 23.04 -23.12 11.61
CA GLN A 436 24.07 -24.15 11.50
C GLN A 436 24.07 -25.08 12.72
N ASP A 437 24.00 -24.52 13.93
CA ASP A 437 24.02 -25.31 15.17
C ASP A 437 22.71 -26.09 15.38
N THR A 438 21.58 -25.47 15.06
CA THR A 438 20.25 -26.03 15.35
C THR A 438 19.78 -27.02 14.30
N PHE A 439 19.92 -26.69 13.01
CA PHE A 439 19.39 -27.51 11.90
C PHE A 439 20.47 -28.34 11.23
N CYS A 440 21.64 -27.76 10.95
CA CYS A 440 22.68 -28.45 10.21
C CYS A 440 23.40 -29.55 11.02
N SER A 441 23.10 -29.68 12.31
CA SER A 441 23.53 -30.80 13.14
C SER A 441 22.92 -32.15 12.71
N ARG A 442 21.74 -32.11 12.05
CA ARG A 442 20.98 -33.30 11.63
C ARG A 442 20.51 -33.27 10.18
N VAL A 443 20.55 -32.10 9.52
CA VAL A 443 20.20 -31.94 8.11
C VAL A 443 21.46 -31.46 7.37
N PRO A 444 21.83 -32.05 6.21
CA PRO A 444 22.97 -31.56 5.45
C PRO A 444 22.83 -30.06 5.09
N PRO A 445 23.89 -29.23 5.21
CA PRO A 445 23.78 -27.78 4.96
C PRO A 445 23.20 -27.41 3.59
N GLU A 446 23.44 -28.22 2.56
CA GLU A 446 22.89 -28.02 1.21
C GLU A 446 21.38 -28.27 1.09
N GLN A 447 20.77 -28.85 2.13
CA GLN A 447 19.34 -29.11 2.28
C GLN A 447 18.67 -28.13 3.26
N VAL A 448 19.40 -27.09 3.69
CA VAL A 448 18.89 -26.06 4.59
C VAL A 448 19.03 -24.70 3.91
N VAL A 449 17.93 -23.96 3.83
CA VAL A 449 17.98 -22.52 3.53
C VAL A 449 17.23 -21.76 4.60
N TRP A 450 17.62 -20.51 4.80
CA TRP A 450 16.88 -19.60 5.68
C TRP A 450 16.75 -18.24 5.00
N PHE A 451 15.72 -17.50 5.40
CA PHE A 451 15.52 -16.13 4.96
C PHE A 451 14.67 -15.39 5.98
N LYS A 452 14.85 -14.07 6.06
CA LYS A 452 13.96 -13.19 6.82
C LYS A 452 13.09 -12.44 5.82
N ASN A 453 11.78 -12.35 6.07
CA ASN A 453 10.95 -11.47 5.27
C ASN A 453 11.34 -10.02 5.60
N TRP A 454 11.54 -9.19 4.57
CA TRP A 454 11.69 -7.75 4.73
C TRP A 454 10.53 -7.16 5.52
N LYS A 455 10.71 -6.00 6.15
CA LYS A 455 9.65 -5.37 6.96
C LYS A 455 8.33 -5.24 6.22
N SER A 456 8.39 -4.89 4.93
CA SER A 456 7.25 -4.77 4.02
C SER A 456 6.52 -6.09 3.70
N LEU A 457 7.15 -7.25 3.93
CA LEU A 457 6.61 -8.60 3.66
C LEU A 457 6.21 -9.37 4.94
N LYS A 458 6.48 -8.82 6.13
CA LYS A 458 6.11 -9.47 7.40
C LYS A 458 4.60 -9.49 7.57
N SER A 459 4.02 -10.68 7.75
CA SER A 459 2.59 -10.82 8.08
C SER A 459 2.27 -10.42 9.53
N VAL A 460 3.29 -10.40 10.41
CA VAL A 460 3.17 -10.07 11.84
C VAL A 460 4.31 -9.12 12.22
N PRO A 461 4.17 -7.80 12.03
CA PRO A 461 5.25 -6.83 12.25
C PRO A 461 5.61 -6.62 13.73
N GLY A 462 4.80 -7.11 14.67
CA GLY A 462 5.03 -6.95 16.12
C GLY A 462 5.88 -8.02 16.79
N ILE A 463 6.36 -9.04 16.06
CA ILE A 463 7.23 -10.11 16.57
C ILE A 463 8.25 -10.48 15.50
N GLU A 464 9.51 -10.49 15.88
CA GLU A 464 10.58 -10.89 14.98
C GLU A 464 10.54 -12.39 14.70
N HIS A 465 10.81 -12.72 13.44
CA HIS A 465 10.87 -14.10 12.98
C HIS A 465 11.67 -14.19 11.68
N PHE A 466 12.23 -15.37 11.45
CA PHE A 466 12.79 -15.76 10.16
C PHE A 466 12.30 -17.16 9.79
N HIS A 467 12.45 -17.50 8.52
CA HIS A 467 12.01 -18.76 7.97
C HIS A 467 13.19 -19.69 7.75
N VAL A 468 12.96 -20.98 7.96
CA VAL A 468 13.89 -22.05 7.62
C VAL A 468 13.14 -23.06 6.76
N MET A 469 13.72 -23.42 5.62
CA MET A 469 13.20 -24.49 4.78
C MET A 469 14.18 -25.66 4.75
N LEU A 470 13.66 -26.86 4.95
CA LEU A 470 14.43 -28.10 5.00
C LEU A 470 14.00 -29.01 3.83
N HIS A 471 14.94 -29.47 3.01
CA HIS A 471 14.65 -30.40 1.92
C HIS A 471 14.80 -31.84 2.38
N ARG A 472 13.72 -32.62 2.32
CA ARG A 472 13.66 -34.04 2.70
C ARG A 472 14.28 -34.33 4.09
N PRO A 473 13.94 -33.57 5.14
CA PRO A 473 14.49 -33.82 6.47
C PRO A 473 13.96 -35.14 7.04
N ASP A 474 14.65 -35.68 8.04
CA ASP A 474 14.07 -36.70 8.92
C ASP A 474 12.88 -36.09 9.69
N MET A 475 11.68 -36.62 9.48
CA MET A 475 10.47 -36.12 10.13
C MET A 475 10.44 -36.39 11.65
N ALA A 476 11.26 -37.32 12.15
CA ALA A 476 11.45 -37.46 13.60
C ALA A 476 12.17 -36.22 14.18
N PHE A 477 13.19 -35.71 13.47
CA PHE A 477 13.86 -34.47 13.83
C PHE A 477 12.91 -33.27 13.74
N VAL A 478 12.13 -33.15 12.66
CA VAL A 478 11.15 -32.04 12.53
C VAL A 478 10.13 -32.06 13.67
N ARG A 479 9.64 -33.24 14.07
CA ARG A 479 8.72 -33.37 15.21
C ARG A 479 9.37 -32.96 16.53
N GLU A 480 10.63 -33.32 16.73
CA GLU A 480 11.41 -32.96 17.92
C GLU A 480 11.60 -31.44 18.03
N ILE A 481 12.14 -30.82 16.98
CA ILE A 481 12.49 -29.39 16.96
C ILE A 481 11.26 -28.49 17.05
N THR A 482 10.13 -28.93 16.50
CA THR A 482 8.84 -28.22 16.59
C THR A 482 8.02 -28.58 17.84
N ARG A 483 8.54 -29.45 18.71
CA ARG A 483 7.84 -29.96 19.91
C ARG A 483 6.46 -30.56 19.60
N GLY A 484 6.33 -31.20 18.44
CA GLY A 484 5.09 -31.81 17.98
C GLY A 484 4.05 -30.83 17.44
N ASP A 485 4.45 -29.61 17.07
CA ASP A 485 3.57 -28.67 16.38
C ASP A 485 3.05 -29.26 15.05
N VAL A 486 1.87 -28.79 14.66
CA VAL A 486 1.19 -29.16 13.40
C VAL A 486 0.62 -27.87 12.81
N PRO A 487 0.85 -27.59 11.51
CA PRO A 487 0.39 -26.36 10.89
C PRO A 487 -1.13 -26.24 10.91
N LEU A 488 -1.64 -25.03 11.06
CA LEU A 488 -3.08 -24.79 11.13
C LEU A 488 -3.84 -25.19 9.86
N ILE A 489 -3.23 -25.11 8.68
CA ILE A 489 -3.85 -25.55 7.43
C ILE A 489 -4.24 -27.03 7.43
N GLU A 490 -3.63 -27.85 8.28
CA GLU A 490 -3.99 -29.27 8.45
C GLU A 490 -5.09 -29.48 9.50
N ARG A 491 -5.43 -28.44 10.28
CA ARG A 491 -6.50 -28.47 11.30
C ARG A 491 -7.84 -27.92 10.78
N LEU A 492 -7.80 -27.19 9.67
CA LEU A 492 -8.93 -26.54 8.99
C LEU A 492 -9.35 -27.34 7.75
#